data_AF-A0A2V8ZG06-F1
#
_entry.id   AF-A0A2V8ZG06-F1
#
_cell.length_a   1.000
_cell.length_b   1.000
_cell.length_c   1.000
_cell.angle_alpha   90.00
_cell.angle_beta   90.00
_cell.angle_gamma   90.00
#
_symmetry.space_group_name_H-M   'P 1'
#
loop_
_entity.id
_entity.type
_entity.pdbx_description
1 polymer ?
#
loop_
_entity_poly.entity_id
_entity_poly.type
_entity_poly.pdbx_seq_one_letter_code
_entity_poly.pdbx_strand_id
1 'polypeptide(L)' 'MPRVSEGEEVIIERDGKPVAVVRPADVVCGRPISESIALAEAHAKELRYEPAMDPDFAADLEEIIKSRKPRNISTWE' A
#
# COMPACT_ATOMS: atom_id res chain seq x y z
N MET A 1 -6.04 18.34 -13.96
CA MET A 1 -5.87 18.25 -12.50
C MET A 1 -4.38 18.32 -12.12
N PRO A 2 -3.63 19.42 -12.36
CA PRO A 2 -2.18 19.46 -12.03
C PRO A 2 -1.85 19.94 -10.60
N ARG A 3 -2.69 20.80 -10.02
CA ARG A 3 -2.36 21.55 -8.79
C ARG A 3 -2.28 20.68 -7.52
N VAL A 4 -3.22 19.75 -7.34
CA VAL A 4 -3.22 18.82 -6.18
C VAL A 4 -2.02 17.87 -6.23
N SER A 5 -1.62 17.41 -7.43
CA SER A 5 -0.42 16.57 -7.60
C SER A 5 0.90 17.31 -7.38
N GLU A 6 0.88 18.64 -7.41
CA GLU A 6 2.04 19.51 -7.15
C GLU A 6 2.18 19.89 -5.66
N GLY A 7 1.32 19.35 -4.79
CA GLY A 7 1.39 19.60 -3.35
C GLY A 7 0.55 20.79 -2.89
N GLU A 8 -0.33 21.33 -3.73
CA GLU A 8 -1.21 22.46 -3.37
C GLU A 8 -2.48 21.96 -2.66
N GLU A 9 -2.83 22.59 -1.54
CA GLU A 9 -4.14 22.42 -0.90
C GLU A 9 -5.23 23.10 -1.73
N VAL A 10 -6.21 22.34 -2.19
CA VAL A 10 -7.33 22.86 -2.97
C VAL A 10 -8.59 22.90 -2.11
N ILE A 11 -9.09 24.12 -1.89
CA ILE A 11 -10.36 24.35 -1.20
C ILE A 11 -11.48 24.31 -2.26
N ILE A 12 -12.42 23.40 -2.08
CA ILE A 12 -13.64 23.32 -2.87
C ILE A 12 -14.72 24.09 -2.11
N GLU A 13 -15.25 25.14 -2.72
CA GLU A 13 -16.26 26.01 -2.12
C GLU A 13 -17.63 25.86 -2.79
N ARG A 14 -18.69 26.09 -2.00
CA ARG A 14 -20.06 26.28 -2.47
C ARG A 14 -20.66 27.48 -1.76
N ASP A 15 -21.21 28.43 -2.51
CA ASP A 15 -21.85 29.64 -1.99
C ASP A 15 -20.96 30.45 -1.02
N GLY A 16 -19.66 30.54 -1.34
CA GLY A 16 -18.67 31.26 -0.53
C GLY A 16 -18.32 30.58 0.79
N LYS A 17 -18.66 29.29 0.95
CA LYS A 17 -18.28 28.47 2.11
C LYS A 17 -17.45 27.26 1.65
N PRO A 18 -16.35 26.93 2.34
CA PRO A 18 -15.59 25.72 2.05
C PRO A 18 -16.44 24.49 2.36
N VAL A 19 -16.63 23.61 1.37
CA VAL A 19 -17.36 22.34 1.50
C VAL A 19 -16.44 21.12 1.53
N ALA A 20 -15.24 21.24 0.97
CA ALA A 20 -14.21 20.21 1.08
C ALA A 20 -12.82 20.85 0.93
N VAL A 21 -11.83 20.22 1.56
CA VAL A 21 -10.42 20.59 1.43
C VAL A 21 -9.68 19.35 0.93
N VAL A 22 -9.09 19.45 -0.26
CA VAL A 22 -8.25 18.41 -0.83
C VAL A 22 -6.82 18.76 -0.49
N ARG A 23 -6.19 17.96 0.37
CA ARG A 23 -4.79 18.12 0.74
C ARG A 23 -3.95 17.10 -0.03
N PRO A 24 -2.69 17.42 -0.34
CA PRO A 24 -1.73 16.39 -0.70
C PRO A 24 -1.74 15.34 0.40
N ALA A 25 -1.72 14.07 0.04
CA ALA A 25 -1.55 13.02 1.05
C ALA A 25 -0.23 13.32 1.78
N ASP A 26 -0.29 13.56 3.09
CA ASP A 26 0.91 13.58 3.91
C ASP A 26 1.68 12.30 3.57
N VAL A 27 2.94 12.45 3.17
CA VAL A 27 3.80 11.34 2.77
C VAL A 27 4.18 10.56 4.02
N VAL A 28 3.20 9.91 4.64
CA VAL A 28 3.44 8.72 5.44
C VAL A 28 3.13 7.54 4.54
N CYS A 29 3.76 7.53 3.35
CA CYS A 29 3.91 6.30 2.62
C CYS A 29 4.83 5.45 3.52
N GLY A 30 4.32 4.34 4.04
CA GLY A 30 5.16 3.38 4.74
C GLY A 30 6.34 2.95 3.86
N ARG A 31 7.26 2.15 4.42
CA ARG A 31 8.39 1.62 3.64
C ARG A 31 7.90 1.06 2.31
N PRO A 32 8.45 1.48 1.16
CA PRO A 32 8.05 0.92 -0.12
C PRO A 32 8.34 -0.58 -0.14
N ILE A 33 7.52 -1.34 -0.86
CA ILE A 33 7.69 -2.80 -0.97
C ILE A 33 9.09 -3.13 -1.52
N SER A 34 9.60 -2.34 -2.46
CA SER A 34 10.96 -2.48 -2.99
C SER A 34 12.05 -2.39 -1.92
N GLU A 35 11.96 -1.45 -0.99
CA GLU A 35 12.90 -1.35 0.13
C GLU A 35 12.74 -2.53 1.10
N SER A 36 11.50 -2.98 1.34
CA SER A 36 11.27 -4.18 2.17
C SER A 36 11.89 -5.44 1.56
N ILE A 37 11.79 -5.60 0.24
CA ILE A 37 12.43 -6.70 -0.51
C ILE A 37 13.96 -6.58 -0.41
N ALA A 38 14.52 -5.39 -0.63
CA ALA A 38 15.97 -5.17 -0.54
C ALA A 38 16.53 -5.52 0.85
N LEU A 39 15.79 -5.22 1.92
CA LEU A 39 16.16 -5.61 3.29
C LEU A 39 16.11 -7.13 3.49
N ALA A 40 15.09 -7.80 2.97
CA ALA A 40 14.99 -9.26 3.05
C ALA A 40 16.15 -9.95 2.30
N GLU A 41 16.48 -9.47 1.09
CA GLU A 41 17.62 -9.98 0.31
C GLU A 41 18.97 -9.75 1.02
N ALA A 42 19.15 -8.57 1.64
CA ALA A 42 20.35 -8.27 2.41
C ALA A 42 20.48 -9.22 3.61
N HIS A 43 19.37 -9.49 4.30
CA HIS A 43 19.34 -10.42 5.43
C HIS A 43 19.62 -11.87 5.02
N ALA A 44 19.10 -12.33 3.88
CA ALA A 44 19.43 -13.65 3.33
C ALA A 44 20.93 -13.81 3.05
N LYS A 45 21.58 -12.76 2.51
CA LYS A 45 23.04 -12.73 2.30
C LYS A 45 23.82 -12.82 3.62
N GLU A 46 23.33 -12.15 4.67
CA GLU A 46 23.94 -12.20 6.01
C GLU A 46 23.86 -13.61 6.62
N LEU A 47 22.70 -14.25 6.53
CA LEU A 47 22.45 -15.59 7.07
C LEU A 47 23.24 -16.69 6.32
N ARG A 48 23.66 -16.44 5.08
CA ARG A 48 24.35 -17.38 4.18
C ARG A 48 23.52 -18.62 3.82
N TYR A 49 22.22 -18.58 4.04
CA TYR A 49 21.26 -19.56 3.57
C TYR A 49 19.97 -18.82 3.19
N GLU A 50 19.21 -19.41 2.27
CA GLU A 50 17.93 -18.84 1.84
C GLU A 50 16.89 -19.02 2.96
N PRO A 51 16.28 -17.95 3.46
CA PRO A 51 15.18 -18.06 4.41
C PRO A 51 14.00 -18.81 3.77
N ALA A 52 13.70 -19.99 4.28
CA ALA A 52 12.55 -20.77 3.82
C ALA A 52 11.28 -20.36 4.57
N MET A 53 10.16 -20.36 3.86
CA MET A 53 8.85 -20.24 4.48
C MET A 53 8.54 -21.52 5.26
N ASP A 54 7.94 -21.36 6.44
CA ASP A 54 7.45 -22.50 7.21
C ASP A 54 6.46 -23.33 6.36
N PRO A 55 6.59 -24.68 6.31
CA PRO A 55 5.77 -25.50 5.43
C PRO A 55 4.26 -25.40 5.69
N ASP A 56 3.86 -25.32 6.97
CA ASP A 56 2.45 -25.22 7.34
C ASP A 56 1.91 -23.85 6.92
N PHE A 57 2.68 -22.79 7.18
CA PHE A 57 2.33 -21.45 6.72
C PHE A 57 2.27 -21.33 5.19
N ALA A 58 3.16 -22.02 4.46
CA ALA A 58 3.17 -22.04 3.00
C ALA A 58 1.91 -22.72 2.45
N ALA A 59 1.47 -23.81 3.07
CA ALA A 59 0.24 -24.51 2.70
C ALA A 59 -1.00 -23.63 2.93
N ASP A 60 -1.08 -22.95 4.07
CA ASP A 60 -2.16 -22.01 4.38
C ASP A 60 -2.26 -20.89 3.33
N LEU A 61 -1.11 -20.29 2.97
CA LEU A 61 -1.07 -19.25 1.94
C LEU A 61 -1.51 -19.77 0.57
N GLU A 62 -1.10 -20.98 0.20
CA GLU A 62 -1.52 -21.59 -1.06
C GLU A 62 -3.04 -21.80 -1.12
N GLU A 63 -3.66 -22.28 -0.02
CA GLU A 63 -5.11 -22.43 0.07
C GLU A 63 -5.83 -21.07 -0.04
N ILE A 64 -5.35 -20.05 0.69
CA ILE A 64 -5.93 -18.70 0.67
C ILE A 64 -5.86 -18.09 -0.74
N ILE A 65 -4.74 -18.28 -1.45
CA ILE A 65 -4.58 -17.79 -2.81
C ILE A 65 -5.52 -18.51 -3.77
N LYS A 66 -5.62 -19.85 -3.67
CA LYS A 66 -6.54 -20.66 -4.49
C LYS A 66 -8.01 -20.32 -4.25
N SER A 67 -8.38 -20.03 -3.00
CA SER A 67 -9.77 -19.74 -2.61
C SER A 67 -10.15 -18.25 -2.73
N ARG A 68 -9.23 -17.40 -3.20
CA ARG A 68 -9.41 -15.95 -3.25
C ARG A 68 -10.58 -15.55 -4.15
N LYS A 69 -11.58 -14.91 -3.54
CA LYS A 69 -12.69 -14.28 -4.26
C LYS A 69 -12.30 -12.86 -4.72
N PRO A 70 -12.83 -12.39 -5.86
CA PRO A 70 -12.71 -10.99 -6.25
C PRO A 70 -13.19 -10.07 -5.12
N ARG A 71 -12.41 -9.05 -4.79
CA ARG A 71 -12.80 -8.07 -3.78
C ARG A 71 -13.94 -7.22 -4.34
N ASN A 72 -15.08 -7.19 -3.65
CA ASN A 72 -16.13 -6.23 -3.97
C ASN A 72 -15.70 -4.84 -3.48
N ILE A 73 -15.57 -3.89 -4.41
CA ILE A 73 -15.18 -2.50 -4.13
C ILE A 73 -16.37 -1.54 -4.12
N SER A 74 -17.60 -2.01 -4.40
CA SER A 74 -18.80 -1.16 -4.51
C SER A 74 -19.21 -0.48 -3.21
N THR A 75 -18.67 -0.91 -2.06
CA THR A 75 -18.90 -0.27 -0.77
C THR A 75 -17.99 0.95 -0.53
N TRP A 76 -17.10 1.26 -1.48
CA TRP A 76 -16.16 2.39 -1.42
C TRP A 76 -16.41 3.44 -2.51
N GLU A 77 -17.43 3.25 -3.35
CA GLU A 77 -17.96 4.22 -4.33
C GLU A 77 -19.25 4.86 -3.80
#